data_AF-W6KFS0-F1
#
_entry.id   AF-W6KFS0-F1
#
_cell.length_a   1.000
_cell.length_b   1.000
_cell.length_c   1.000
_cell.angle_alpha   90.00
_cell.angle_beta   90.00
_cell.angle_gamma   90.00
#
_symmetry.space_group_name_H-M   'P 1'
#
loop_
_entity.id
_entity.type
_entity.pdbx_description
1 polymer ?
#
loop_
_entity_poly.entity_id
_entity_poly.type
_entity_poly.pdbx_seq_one_letter_code
_entity_poly.pdbx_strand_id
1 'polypeptide(L)'
;MERIDRPPARFDLLTNSLVYRWQTTAQYARKISGPMREWAAELKYRTGVHIELEPTYPNRLLMTAAEGGYTSADEVDITVYLFGSERGILNCQQLMETIMELEPAYVRLGVFRRLPGTTSPGEVEWLMLRRINRELRPPDIPPISLKLPGKWTFLYEQFKEAAIRSLWEETGITVKPSDVFPTARLLQSIPAFYWRVPVHYFVAEVPYDVEVLGPQVTPSTYVLHWDSQLLRSSPDPIDRVWAQLANPETGCGWMRREIIDELQRPLRGDNYIAVRYTPPPYSNLAPTLGFDIPTEKDAQEKANGADSDE
;
A
#
# COMPACT_ATOMS: atom_id res chain seq x y z
N MET A 1 19.57 22.00 0.19
CA MET A 1 18.38 22.81 0.52
C MET A 1 18.72 24.28 0.36
N GLU A 2 17.74 25.10 -0.02
CA GLU A 2 17.89 26.54 -0.21
C GLU A 2 16.90 27.26 0.70
N ARG A 3 17.37 28.18 1.53
CA ARG A 3 16.48 29.03 2.33
C ARG A 3 15.78 30.02 1.42
N ILE A 4 14.46 30.18 1.57
CA ILE A 4 13.71 31.20 0.85
C ILE A 4 13.20 32.24 1.84
N ASP A 5 13.24 33.52 1.44
CA ASP A 5 12.91 34.64 2.34
C ASP A 5 11.43 34.70 2.69
N ARG A 6 10.57 34.28 1.76
CA ARG A 6 9.12 34.23 1.93
C ARG A 6 8.54 32.98 1.26
N PRO A 7 7.52 32.34 1.86
CA PRO A 7 6.80 31.27 1.20
C PRO A 7 6.12 31.79 -0.08
N PRO A 8 5.89 30.91 -1.08
CA PRO A 8 4.95 31.20 -2.16
C PRO A 8 3.59 31.61 -1.59
N ALA A 9 2.91 32.57 -2.23
CA ALA A 9 1.63 33.13 -1.73
C ALA A 9 0.53 32.07 -1.48
N ARG A 10 0.55 30.94 -2.19
CA ARG A 10 -0.37 29.81 -1.96
C ARG A 10 -0.17 29.12 -0.60
N PHE A 11 0.98 29.33 0.05
CA PHE A 11 1.33 28.77 1.36
C PHE A 11 1.40 29.85 2.45
N ASP A 12 0.93 31.08 2.18
CA ASP A 12 1.01 32.22 3.10
C ASP A 12 0.21 31.99 4.40
N LEU A 13 -0.80 31.12 4.34
CA LEU A 13 -1.58 30.67 5.50
C LEU A 13 -0.84 29.65 6.38
N LEU A 14 0.27 29.08 5.90
CA LEU A 14 1.05 28.04 6.58
C LEU A 14 2.23 28.61 7.40
N THR A 15 2.13 29.82 7.97
CA THR A 15 2.86 30.36 9.16
C THR A 15 3.94 31.44 8.95
N ASN A 16 4.25 32.17 10.05
CA ASN A 16 5.43 33.03 10.28
C ASN A 16 6.76 32.24 10.45
N SER A 17 6.89 31.03 9.88
CA SER A 17 8.07 30.17 10.07
C SER A 17 9.12 30.35 8.98
N LEU A 18 10.33 29.81 9.23
CA LEU A 18 11.36 29.74 8.19
C LEU A 18 10.94 28.72 7.14
N VAL A 19 11.27 29.03 5.89
CA VAL A 19 10.93 28.18 4.76
C VAL A 19 12.19 27.81 3.99
N TYR A 20 12.32 26.52 3.70
CA TYR A 20 13.39 25.97 2.88
C TYR A 20 12.79 25.23 1.68
N ARG A 21 13.46 25.35 0.55
CA ARG A 21 13.16 24.67 -0.70
C ARG A 21 14.19 23.58 -0.97
N TRP A 22 13.72 22.44 -1.44
CA TRP A 22 14.56 21.40 -2.02
C TRP A 22 14.03 21.02 -3.39
N GLN A 23 14.83 21.29 -4.42
CA GLN A 23 14.56 20.87 -5.80
C GLN A 23 15.10 19.45 -5.98
N THR A 24 14.25 18.53 -6.41
CA THR A 24 14.61 17.12 -6.58
C THR A 24 13.67 16.43 -7.58
N THR A 25 13.73 15.10 -7.66
CA THR A 25 12.80 14.28 -8.43
C THR A 25 11.86 13.50 -7.51
N ALA A 26 10.77 12.98 -8.07
CA ALA A 26 9.79 12.20 -7.33
C ALA A 26 10.36 10.89 -6.77
N GLN A 27 11.43 10.34 -7.36
CA GLN A 27 12.17 9.20 -6.82
C GLN A 27 12.61 9.43 -5.37
N TYR A 28 13.11 10.63 -5.07
CA TYR A 28 13.57 11.01 -3.74
C TYR A 28 12.47 11.66 -2.92
N ALA A 29 11.65 12.54 -3.51
CA ALA A 29 10.60 13.25 -2.78
C ALA A 29 9.55 12.31 -2.19
N ARG A 30 9.20 11.21 -2.88
CA ARG A 30 8.26 10.22 -2.31
C ARG A 30 8.80 9.51 -1.06
N LYS A 31 10.13 9.46 -0.90
CA LYS A 31 10.79 8.89 0.28
C LYS A 31 10.61 9.74 1.52
N ILE A 32 10.29 11.02 1.41
CA ILE A 32 10.04 11.87 2.59
C ILE A 32 8.56 12.09 2.84
N SER A 33 7.71 11.90 1.82
CA SER A 33 6.26 11.94 1.99
C SER A 33 5.73 10.60 2.52
N GLY A 34 6.16 9.48 1.94
CA GLY A 34 5.56 8.18 2.15
C GLY A 34 4.22 8.01 1.40
N PRO A 35 3.59 6.82 1.52
CA PRO A 35 2.46 6.37 0.69
C PRO A 35 1.22 7.28 0.64
N MET A 36 0.85 7.90 1.76
CA MET A 36 -0.24 8.87 1.97
C MET A 36 0.19 9.95 2.99
N ARG A 37 1.43 10.44 2.86
CA ARG A 37 2.03 11.44 3.77
C ARG A 37 2.34 10.93 5.17
N GLU A 38 2.38 9.62 5.42
CA GLU A 38 2.64 9.10 6.77
C GLU A 38 4.09 9.31 7.21
N TRP A 39 5.06 9.23 6.29
CA TRP A 39 6.45 9.57 6.62
C TRP A 39 6.63 11.08 6.80
N ALA A 40 5.91 11.91 6.03
CA ALA A 40 5.87 13.35 6.29
C ALA A 40 5.26 13.67 7.66
N ALA A 41 4.22 12.95 8.07
CA ALA A 41 3.62 13.07 9.40
C ALA A 41 4.58 12.58 10.50
N GLU A 42 5.36 11.53 10.25
CA GLU A 42 6.38 11.04 11.17
C GLU A 42 7.57 12.01 11.31
N LEU A 43 8.04 12.59 10.20
CA LEU A 43 9.05 13.66 10.19
C LEU A 43 8.54 14.88 10.99
N LYS A 44 7.27 15.24 10.80
CA LYS A 44 6.62 16.30 11.59
C LYS A 44 6.55 15.96 13.07
N TYR A 45 6.20 14.72 13.42
CA TYR A 45 6.21 14.25 14.81
C TYR A 45 7.60 14.34 15.45
N ARG A 46 8.65 13.96 14.72
CA ARG A 46 10.04 13.93 15.23
C ARG A 46 10.70 15.32 15.29
N THR A 47 10.31 16.26 14.43
CA THR A 47 11.05 17.52 14.23
C THR A 47 10.21 18.79 14.32
N GLY A 48 8.88 18.67 14.29
CA GLY A 48 7.95 19.79 14.18
C GLY A 48 7.84 20.41 12.79
N VAL A 49 8.59 19.91 11.79
CA VAL A 49 8.62 20.47 10.44
C VAL A 49 7.43 19.97 9.62
N HIS A 50 6.73 20.91 8.98
CA HIS A 50 5.68 20.59 8.01
C HIS A 50 6.29 20.52 6.60
N ILE A 51 5.94 19.50 5.82
CA ILE A 51 6.49 19.23 4.49
C ILE A 51 5.37 19.30 3.45
N GLU A 52 5.56 20.11 2.42
CA GLU A 52 4.70 20.16 1.23
C GLU A 52 5.49 19.81 -0.04
N LEU A 53 4.81 19.17 -1.00
CA LEU A 53 5.39 18.72 -2.26
C LEU A 53 4.53 19.25 -3.40
N GLU A 54 5.17 19.72 -4.47
CA GLU A 54 4.50 20.09 -5.71
C GLU A 54 5.31 19.69 -6.94
N PRO A 55 4.66 19.28 -8.04
CA PRO A 55 5.33 19.19 -9.33
C PRO A 55 5.89 20.55 -9.71
N THR A 56 7.18 20.58 -10.08
CA THR A 56 7.86 21.80 -10.52
C THR A 56 7.31 22.26 -11.88
N TYR A 57 7.04 21.30 -12.76
CA TYR A 57 6.50 21.52 -14.10
C TYR A 57 5.21 20.70 -14.30
N PRO A 58 4.08 21.09 -13.68
CA PRO A 58 2.85 20.29 -13.70
C PRO A 58 2.30 20.05 -15.12
N ASN A 59 2.54 20.97 -16.06
CA ASN A 59 2.11 20.84 -17.45
C ASN A 59 2.74 19.64 -18.16
N ARG A 60 3.97 19.22 -17.79
CA ARG A 60 4.65 18.06 -18.38
C ARG A 60 3.99 16.73 -17.99
N LEU A 61 3.17 16.70 -16.93
CA LEU A 61 2.40 15.52 -16.54
C LEU A 61 1.18 15.28 -17.45
N LEU A 62 0.78 16.29 -18.23
CA LEU A 62 -0.35 16.22 -19.16
C LEU A 62 0.09 15.89 -20.60
N MET A 63 1.40 15.82 -20.84
CA MET A 63 2.00 15.59 -22.16
C MET A 63 2.43 14.13 -22.30
N THR A 64 2.43 13.62 -23.52
CA THR A 64 3.06 12.33 -23.82
C THR A 64 4.59 12.46 -23.80
N ALA A 65 5.31 11.34 -23.67
CA ALA A 65 6.78 11.34 -23.71
C ALA A 65 7.32 11.97 -25.02
N ALA A 66 6.66 11.73 -26.15
CA ALA A 66 7.03 12.30 -27.46
C ALA A 66 6.87 13.83 -27.52
N GLU A 67 6.00 14.41 -26.70
CA GLU A 67 5.73 15.84 -26.60
C GLU A 67 6.59 16.52 -25.51
N GLY A 68 7.53 15.81 -24.90
CA GLY A 68 8.39 16.31 -23.82
C GLY A 68 7.86 16.03 -22.41
N GLY A 69 6.82 15.19 -22.27
CA GLY A 69 6.37 14.64 -21.00
C GLY A 69 7.42 13.73 -20.33
N TYR A 70 7.17 13.34 -19.09
CA TYR A 70 8.04 12.41 -18.36
C TYR A 70 7.86 10.98 -18.88
N THR A 71 8.94 10.21 -18.93
CA THR A 71 8.87 8.80 -19.34
C THR A 71 8.50 7.89 -18.16
N SER A 72 8.92 8.26 -16.96
CA SER A 72 8.66 7.51 -15.73
C SER A 72 8.26 8.40 -14.56
N ALA A 73 7.58 7.81 -13.57
CA ALA A 73 7.25 8.44 -12.30
C ALA A 73 8.46 8.96 -11.53
N ASP A 74 9.63 8.37 -11.70
CA ASP A 74 10.83 8.70 -10.92
C ASP A 74 11.49 10.00 -11.40
N GLU A 75 11.30 10.33 -12.69
CA GLU A 75 11.86 11.52 -13.34
C GLU A 75 11.08 12.81 -13.06
N VAL A 76 9.86 12.71 -12.52
CA VAL A 76 9.01 13.88 -12.31
C VAL A 76 9.71 14.87 -11.40
N ASP A 77 9.91 16.10 -11.88
CA ASP A 77 10.58 17.16 -11.11
C ASP A 77 9.66 17.63 -9.97
N ILE A 78 10.13 17.54 -8.73
CA ILE A 78 9.39 17.93 -7.53
C ILE A 78 10.11 19.06 -6.80
N THR A 79 9.35 20.08 -6.44
CA THR A 79 9.76 21.09 -5.47
C THR A 79 9.19 20.70 -4.11
N VAL A 80 10.07 20.51 -3.12
CA VAL A 80 9.71 20.24 -1.73
C VAL A 80 9.89 21.51 -0.91
N TYR A 81 8.89 21.85 -0.10
CA TYR A 81 8.95 22.94 0.87
C TYR A 81 8.92 22.39 2.30
N LEU A 82 9.78 22.93 3.14
CA LEU A 82 9.86 22.62 4.56
C LEU A 82 9.58 23.89 5.37
N PHE A 83 8.62 23.82 6.28
CA PHE A 83 8.18 24.93 7.13
C PHE A 83 8.44 24.58 8.59
N GLY A 84 9.25 25.38 9.29
CA GLY A 84 9.60 25.10 10.68
C GLY A 84 10.59 26.07 11.31
N SER A 85 11.06 25.73 12.51
CA SER A 85 12.15 26.45 13.17
C SER A 85 13.51 26.05 12.56
N GLU A 86 14.53 26.89 12.70
CA GLU A 86 15.88 26.60 12.17
C GLU A 86 16.43 25.26 12.66
N ARG A 87 16.30 25.00 13.98
CA ARG A 87 16.68 23.72 14.58
C ARG A 87 15.83 22.56 14.06
N GLY A 88 14.53 22.76 13.88
CA GLY A 88 13.62 21.76 13.33
C GLY A 88 14.02 21.36 11.91
N ILE A 89 14.31 22.35 11.06
CA ILE A 89 14.77 22.14 9.67
C ILE A 89 16.10 21.38 9.66
N LEU A 90 17.08 21.78 10.47
CA LEU A 90 18.37 21.08 10.53
C LEU A 90 18.22 19.60 10.91
N ASN A 91 17.42 19.31 11.95
CA ASN A 91 17.12 17.94 12.36
C ASN A 91 16.36 17.17 11.27
N CYS A 92 15.39 17.81 10.61
CA CYS A 92 14.63 17.21 9.52
C CYS A 92 15.52 16.91 8.31
N GLN A 93 16.46 17.78 7.98
CA GLN A 93 17.43 17.56 6.92
C GLN A 93 18.29 16.33 7.21
N GLN A 94 18.83 16.21 8.42
CA GLN A 94 19.62 15.03 8.83
C GLN A 94 18.80 13.74 8.72
N LEU A 95 17.56 13.75 9.19
CA LEU A 95 16.67 12.60 9.04
C LEU A 95 16.42 12.28 7.57
N MET A 96 16.09 13.28 6.76
CA MET A 96 15.88 13.12 5.32
C MET A 96 17.08 12.47 4.64
N GLU A 97 18.30 12.94 4.93
CA GLU A 97 19.54 12.36 4.40
C GLU A 97 19.68 10.88 4.76
N THR A 98 19.42 10.51 6.02
CA THR A 98 19.53 9.10 6.46
C THR A 98 18.46 8.17 5.87
N ILE A 99 17.27 8.69 5.54
CA ILE A 99 16.16 7.85 5.04
C ILE A 99 16.19 7.70 3.51
N MET A 100 17.11 8.39 2.81
CA MET A 100 17.26 8.26 1.35
C MET A 100 17.65 6.85 0.92
N GLU A 101 18.31 6.08 1.78
CA GLU A 101 18.67 4.69 1.52
C GLU A 101 17.52 3.72 1.79
N LEU A 102 16.48 4.16 2.53
CA LEU A 102 15.31 3.36 2.82
C LEU A 102 14.32 3.38 1.64
N GLU A 103 13.41 2.41 1.64
CA GLU A 103 12.30 2.33 0.71
C GLU A 103 10.98 2.37 1.50
N PRO A 104 10.21 3.49 1.48
CA PRO A 104 8.86 3.46 2.00
C PRO A 104 8.01 2.52 1.17
N ALA A 105 7.11 1.80 1.83
CA ALA A 105 6.24 0.88 1.13
C ALA A 105 4.89 0.74 1.80
N TYR A 106 3.89 0.41 0.99
CA TYR A 106 2.75 -0.33 1.50
C TYR A 106 3.15 -1.78 1.75
N VAL A 107 2.53 -2.40 2.75
CA VAL A 107 2.65 -3.83 3.02
C VAL A 107 1.28 -4.49 3.00
N ARG A 108 1.19 -5.71 2.48
CA ARG A 108 -0.02 -6.53 2.51
C ARG A 108 0.34 -7.91 3.04
N LEU A 109 -0.38 -8.36 4.06
CA LEU A 109 -0.24 -9.69 4.64
C LEU A 109 -1.51 -10.47 4.35
N GLY A 110 -1.43 -11.31 3.32
CA GLY A 110 -2.50 -12.22 2.93
C GLY A 110 -2.61 -13.37 3.92
N VAL A 111 -3.51 -13.20 4.89
CA VAL A 111 -3.85 -14.24 5.85
C VAL A 111 -4.88 -15.17 5.25
N PHE A 112 -4.60 -16.47 5.30
CA PHE A 112 -5.51 -17.50 4.81
C PHE A 112 -5.68 -18.63 5.82
N ARG A 113 -6.80 -19.35 5.70
CA ARG A 113 -7.11 -20.55 6.50
C ARG A 113 -7.56 -21.69 5.61
N ARG A 114 -7.26 -22.93 6.00
CA ARG A 114 -7.78 -24.14 5.35
C ARG A 114 -9.22 -24.40 5.79
N LEU A 115 -10.06 -24.87 4.88
CA LEU A 115 -11.40 -25.32 5.24
C LEU A 115 -11.36 -26.69 5.95
N PRO A 116 -12.15 -26.92 7.02
CA PRO A 116 -12.18 -28.20 7.70
C PRO A 116 -12.73 -29.30 6.80
N GLY A 117 -12.13 -30.50 6.88
CA GLY A 117 -12.59 -31.68 6.14
C GLY A 117 -12.19 -31.70 4.67
N THR A 118 -11.37 -30.74 4.21
CA THR A 118 -10.87 -30.70 2.85
C THR A 118 -9.40 -31.12 2.78
N THR A 119 -9.06 -31.88 1.73
CA THR A 119 -7.66 -32.20 1.37
C THR A 119 -7.31 -31.68 -0.02
N SER A 120 -8.27 -31.05 -0.70
CA SER A 120 -8.10 -30.52 -2.05
C SER A 120 -7.20 -29.28 -2.04
N PRO A 121 -6.19 -29.21 -2.92
CA PRO A 121 -5.42 -27.99 -3.15
C PRO A 121 -6.32 -26.78 -3.43
N GLY A 122 -6.02 -25.64 -2.84
CA GLY A 122 -6.72 -24.38 -3.11
C GLY A 122 -8.04 -24.18 -2.36
N GLU A 123 -8.52 -25.17 -1.59
CA GLU A 123 -9.71 -25.01 -0.74
C GLU A 123 -9.37 -24.25 0.56
N VAL A 124 -9.05 -22.97 0.38
CA VAL A 124 -8.70 -22.01 1.42
C VAL A 124 -9.56 -20.75 1.33
N GLU A 125 -9.65 -20.02 2.43
CA GLU A 125 -10.27 -18.70 2.47
C GLU A 125 -9.25 -17.65 2.90
N TRP A 126 -9.35 -16.45 2.32
CA TRP A 126 -8.51 -15.31 2.62
C TRP A 126 -9.29 -14.26 3.40
N LEU A 127 -8.63 -13.64 4.36
CA LEU A 127 -9.23 -12.57 5.16
C LEU A 127 -9.26 -11.26 4.36
N MET A 128 -10.44 -10.66 4.25
CA MET A 128 -10.69 -9.44 3.50
C MET A 128 -11.30 -8.35 4.39
N LEU A 129 -10.95 -7.09 4.11
CA LEU A 129 -11.46 -5.88 4.75
C LEU A 129 -11.93 -4.86 3.72
N ARG A 130 -12.82 -3.96 4.14
CA ARG A 130 -13.22 -2.78 3.35
C ARG A 130 -12.84 -1.50 4.08
N ARG A 131 -11.83 -0.80 3.57
CA ARG A 131 -11.38 0.49 4.11
C ARG A 131 -12.11 1.65 3.44
N ILE A 132 -12.69 2.53 4.24
CA ILE A 132 -13.26 3.81 3.81
C ILE A 132 -12.11 4.80 3.65
N ASN A 133 -11.92 5.28 2.43
CA ASN A 133 -10.88 6.27 2.12
C ASN A 133 -11.37 7.69 2.45
N ARG A 134 -10.44 8.56 2.85
CA ARG A 134 -10.73 9.97 3.08
C ARG A 134 -11.20 10.65 1.79
N GLU A 135 -11.98 11.72 1.92
CA GLU A 135 -12.44 12.54 0.78
C GLU A 135 -11.25 13.12 0.00
N LEU A 136 -10.24 13.63 0.72
CA LEU A 136 -8.97 14.03 0.12
C LEU A 136 -8.13 12.79 -0.22
N ARG A 137 -8.41 12.22 -1.39
CA ARG A 137 -7.68 11.09 -1.97
C ARG A 137 -7.32 11.37 -3.43
N PRO A 138 -6.22 10.79 -3.94
CA PRO A 138 -5.95 10.77 -5.37
C PRO A 138 -7.12 10.17 -6.18
N PRO A 139 -7.31 10.62 -7.44
CA PRO A 139 -8.48 10.25 -8.24
C PRO A 139 -8.56 8.75 -8.58
N ASP A 140 -7.42 8.06 -8.59
CA ASP A 140 -7.27 6.63 -8.89
C ASP A 140 -7.60 5.69 -7.71
N ILE A 141 -7.73 6.22 -6.49
CA ILE A 141 -8.09 5.44 -5.30
C ILE A 141 -9.61 5.55 -5.12
N PRO A 142 -10.41 4.46 -5.11
CA PRO A 142 -11.87 4.53 -4.97
C PRO A 142 -12.32 5.04 -3.59
N PRO A 143 -13.61 5.39 -3.39
CA PRO A 143 -14.12 5.76 -2.06
C PRO A 143 -13.94 4.68 -1.00
N ILE A 144 -14.16 3.42 -1.36
CA ILE A 144 -13.98 2.26 -0.47
C ILE A 144 -13.05 1.27 -1.17
N SER A 145 -12.05 0.78 -0.46
CA SER A 145 -11.11 -0.22 -0.97
C SER A 145 -11.36 -1.59 -0.33
N LEU A 146 -11.74 -2.58 -1.15
CA LEU A 146 -11.66 -3.99 -0.79
C LEU A 146 -10.20 -4.44 -0.82
N LYS A 147 -9.66 -4.88 0.31
CA LYS A 147 -8.23 -5.20 0.49
C LYS A 147 -8.01 -6.38 1.43
N LEU A 148 -6.86 -7.02 1.27
CA LEU A 148 -6.28 -7.88 2.31
C LEU A 148 -5.65 -7.00 3.41
N PRO A 149 -5.39 -7.57 4.61
CA PRO A 149 -4.75 -6.85 5.71
C PRO A 149 -3.39 -6.26 5.33
N GLY A 150 -3.03 -5.18 5.99
CA GLY A 150 -1.75 -4.50 5.88
C GLY A 150 -1.87 -3.02 5.56
N LYS A 151 -0.94 -2.24 6.11
CA LYS A 151 -0.86 -0.78 5.97
C LYS A 151 0.42 -0.40 5.22
N TRP A 152 1.38 0.21 5.92
CA TRP A 152 2.63 0.75 5.40
C TRP A 152 3.74 0.64 6.47
N THR A 153 4.99 0.80 6.05
CA THR A 153 6.17 0.86 6.93
C THR A 153 6.28 2.21 7.64
N PHE A 154 6.74 2.21 8.89
CA PHE A 154 7.27 3.40 9.57
C PHE A 154 8.75 3.64 9.18
N LEU A 155 9.31 4.79 9.56
CA LEU A 155 10.74 5.03 9.39
C LEU A 155 11.57 3.97 10.12
N TYR A 156 12.56 3.41 9.41
CA TYR A 156 13.46 2.35 9.87
C TYR A 156 12.80 0.99 10.19
N GLU A 157 11.50 0.83 9.90
CA GLU A 157 10.78 -0.43 10.11
C GLU A 157 11.00 -1.41 8.94
N GLN A 158 11.22 -2.68 9.26
CA GLN A 158 11.37 -3.73 8.25
C GLN A 158 10.03 -4.12 7.63
N PHE A 159 10.01 -4.51 6.34
CA PHE A 159 8.75 -4.83 5.64
C PHE A 159 7.93 -5.93 6.32
N LYS A 160 8.60 -7.01 6.78
CA LYS A 160 7.92 -8.12 7.46
C LYS A 160 7.36 -7.68 8.83
N GLU A 161 8.10 -6.86 9.56
CA GLU A 161 7.66 -6.30 10.84
C GLU A 161 6.42 -5.42 10.65
N ALA A 162 6.46 -4.51 9.66
CA ALA A 162 5.32 -3.67 9.30
C ALA A 162 4.09 -4.49 8.89
N ALA A 163 4.29 -5.58 8.13
CA ALA A 163 3.21 -6.47 7.70
C ALA A 163 2.53 -7.16 8.90
N ILE A 164 3.32 -7.64 9.87
CA ILE A 164 2.81 -8.28 11.09
C ILE A 164 2.11 -7.28 12.00
N ARG A 165 2.73 -6.14 12.28
CA ARG A 165 2.13 -5.06 13.08
C ARG A 165 0.80 -4.62 12.48
N SER A 166 0.80 -4.30 11.18
CA SER A 166 -0.39 -3.77 10.52
C SER A 166 -1.49 -4.80 10.30
N LEU A 167 -1.18 -6.10 10.25
CA LEU A 167 -2.19 -7.16 10.35
C LEU A 167 -2.92 -7.08 11.69
N TRP A 168 -2.19 -7.00 12.80
CA TRP A 168 -2.79 -6.91 14.12
C TRP A 168 -3.63 -5.64 14.25
N GLU A 169 -3.11 -4.48 13.80
CA GLU A 169 -3.84 -3.22 13.86
C GLU A 169 -5.18 -3.23 13.11
N GLU A 170 -5.31 -4.04 12.05
CA GLU A 170 -6.51 -4.12 11.22
C GLU A 170 -7.43 -5.29 11.57
N THR A 171 -6.96 -6.32 12.27
CA THR A 171 -7.73 -7.57 12.47
C THR A 171 -7.69 -8.14 13.89
N GLY A 172 -6.74 -7.70 14.72
CA GLY A 172 -6.43 -8.28 16.02
C GLY A 172 -5.66 -9.60 15.98
N ILE A 173 -5.39 -10.15 14.78
CA ILE A 173 -4.68 -11.43 14.63
C ILE A 173 -3.18 -11.23 14.89
N THR A 174 -2.59 -12.17 15.63
CA THR A 174 -1.13 -12.27 15.80
C THR A 174 -0.60 -13.50 15.05
N VAL A 175 0.50 -13.31 14.31
CA VAL A 175 1.22 -14.39 13.62
C VAL A 175 2.69 -14.35 14.00
N LYS A 176 3.37 -15.51 13.95
CA LYS A 176 4.81 -15.56 14.21
C LYS A 176 5.60 -15.12 12.97
N PRO A 177 6.72 -14.40 13.12
CA PRO A 177 7.55 -14.00 11.99
C PRO A 177 8.09 -15.16 11.13
N SER A 178 8.24 -16.36 11.70
CA SER A 178 8.65 -17.59 11.00
C SER A 178 7.62 -18.07 9.99
N ASP A 179 6.35 -17.70 10.20
CA ASP A 179 5.20 -18.23 9.43
C ASP A 179 4.74 -17.20 8.38
N VAL A 180 5.51 -16.12 8.21
CA VAL A 180 5.25 -15.02 7.28
C VAL A 180 6.27 -15.04 6.16
N PHE A 181 5.80 -15.25 4.94
CA PHE A 181 6.62 -15.44 3.74
C PHE A 181 6.42 -14.30 2.74
N PRO A 182 7.48 -13.66 2.23
CA PRO A 182 7.37 -12.67 1.16
C PRO A 182 6.98 -13.34 -0.16
N THR A 183 6.10 -12.70 -0.92
CA THR A 183 5.54 -13.29 -2.16
C THR A 183 5.74 -12.42 -3.40
N ALA A 184 5.59 -11.11 -3.29
CA ALA A 184 5.75 -10.20 -4.42
C ALA A 184 6.13 -8.78 -3.98
N ARG A 185 6.74 -8.03 -4.90
CA ARG A 185 6.91 -6.57 -4.81
C ARG A 185 6.39 -5.97 -6.10
N LEU A 186 5.35 -5.14 -6.01
CA LEU A 186 4.77 -4.46 -7.18
C LEU A 186 4.95 -2.95 -7.08
N LEU A 187 5.35 -2.32 -8.19
CA LEU A 187 5.47 -0.88 -8.32
C LEU A 187 4.86 -0.45 -9.66
N GLN A 188 4.02 0.59 -9.63
CA GLN A 188 3.45 1.20 -10.82
C GLN A 188 4.21 2.50 -11.11
N SER A 189 4.70 2.65 -12.34
CA SER A 189 5.62 3.72 -12.74
C SER A 189 4.97 4.84 -13.55
N ILE A 190 3.64 4.94 -13.57
CA ILE A 190 2.93 5.97 -14.35
C ILE A 190 3.28 7.38 -13.82
N PRO A 191 3.79 8.30 -14.66
CA PRO A 191 4.21 9.64 -14.23
C PRO A 191 3.13 10.43 -13.50
N ALA A 192 1.87 10.34 -13.94
CA ALA A 192 0.74 11.00 -13.30
C ALA A 192 0.54 10.59 -11.82
N PHE A 193 1.11 9.46 -11.39
CA PHE A 193 1.01 8.92 -10.03
C PHE A 193 2.39 8.86 -9.34
N TYR A 194 3.22 9.89 -9.56
CA TYR A 194 4.61 9.98 -9.07
C TYR A 194 4.81 9.83 -7.56
N TRP A 195 3.75 9.95 -6.76
CA TRP A 195 3.77 9.73 -5.32
C TRP A 195 3.67 8.25 -4.91
N ARG A 196 3.34 7.35 -5.85
CA ARG A 196 3.16 5.93 -5.54
C ARG A 196 4.47 5.30 -5.08
N VAL A 197 4.35 4.50 -4.04
CA VAL A 197 5.41 3.68 -3.46
C VAL A 197 5.17 2.20 -3.80
N PRO A 198 6.20 1.34 -3.72
CA PRO A 198 6.00 -0.09 -3.92
C PRO A 198 5.06 -0.68 -2.87
N VAL A 199 4.44 -1.80 -3.24
CA VAL A 199 3.66 -2.65 -2.34
C VAL A 199 4.39 -3.98 -2.18
N HIS A 200 4.78 -4.31 -0.95
CA HIS A 200 5.36 -5.60 -0.59
C HIS A 200 4.26 -6.52 -0.07
N TYR A 201 4.18 -7.71 -0.66
CA TYR A 201 3.17 -8.72 -0.34
C TYR A 201 3.79 -9.87 0.42
N PHE A 202 3.02 -10.39 1.37
CA PHE A 202 3.36 -11.50 2.24
C PHE A 202 2.16 -12.42 2.38
N VAL A 203 2.39 -13.65 2.79
CA VAL A 203 1.34 -14.61 3.16
C VAL A 203 1.63 -15.27 4.50
N ALA A 204 0.57 -15.64 5.21
CA ALA A 204 0.63 -16.44 6.43
C ALA A 204 -0.61 -17.32 6.58
N GLU A 205 -0.40 -18.57 6.99
CA GLU A 205 -1.48 -19.49 7.36
C GLU A 205 -1.91 -19.21 8.80
N VAL A 206 -3.22 -19.27 9.06
CA VAL A 206 -3.79 -19.23 10.41
C VAL A 206 -4.75 -20.40 10.66
N PRO A 207 -4.97 -20.80 11.92
CA PRO A 207 -5.98 -21.79 12.27
C PRO A 207 -7.37 -21.41 11.75
N TYR A 208 -8.20 -22.41 11.44
CA TYR A 208 -9.54 -22.15 10.91
C TYR A 208 -10.42 -21.35 11.89
N ASP A 209 -10.29 -21.65 13.17
CA ASP A 209 -11.00 -21.07 14.30
C ASP A 209 -10.28 -19.86 14.93
N VAL A 210 -9.34 -19.24 14.20
CA VAL A 210 -8.67 -18.03 14.67
C VAL A 210 -9.70 -16.94 15.01
N GLU A 211 -9.54 -16.32 16.18
CA GLU A 211 -10.37 -15.21 16.59
C GLU A 211 -10.01 -13.95 15.79
N VAL A 212 -11.01 -13.35 15.15
CA VAL A 212 -10.86 -12.10 14.40
C VAL A 212 -11.59 -11.00 15.16
N LEU A 213 -10.84 -10.07 15.75
CA LEU A 213 -11.37 -8.98 16.57
C LEU A 213 -11.78 -7.76 15.74
N GLY A 214 -11.36 -7.69 14.48
CA GLY A 214 -11.54 -6.52 13.62
C GLY A 214 -10.49 -5.43 13.86
N PRO A 215 -10.69 -4.22 13.30
CA PRO A 215 -9.72 -3.13 13.42
C PRO A 215 -9.48 -2.66 14.87
N GLN A 216 -8.23 -2.77 15.31
CA GLN A 216 -7.78 -2.32 16.64
C GLN A 216 -7.37 -0.84 16.65
N VAL A 217 -6.94 -0.33 15.49
CA VAL A 217 -6.53 1.06 15.29
C VAL A 217 -7.42 1.72 14.25
N THR A 218 -7.99 2.88 14.61
CA THR A 218 -8.90 3.68 13.77
C THR A 218 -10.05 2.87 13.15
N PRO A 219 -10.89 2.19 13.94
CA PRO A 219 -11.98 1.34 13.43
C PRO A 219 -12.98 2.09 12.55
N SER A 220 -13.19 3.38 12.81
CA SER A 220 -14.08 4.24 12.01
C SER A 220 -13.68 4.42 10.54
N THR A 221 -12.48 3.98 10.15
CA THR A 221 -12.04 4.00 8.73
C THR A 221 -12.35 2.69 8.00
N TYR A 222 -13.08 1.76 8.61
CA TYR A 222 -13.50 0.51 8.01
C TYR A 222 -15.02 0.38 8.01
N VAL A 223 -15.55 -0.39 7.07
CA VAL A 223 -16.99 -0.65 6.98
C VAL A 223 -17.39 -1.61 8.10
N LEU A 224 -18.11 -1.10 9.10
CA LEU A 224 -18.58 -1.81 10.30
C LEU A 224 -20.07 -1.51 10.51
N HIS A 225 -20.77 -2.39 11.23
CA HIS A 225 -22.17 -2.25 11.68
C HIS A 225 -23.13 -1.79 10.58
N TRP A 226 -22.99 -2.33 9.37
CA TRP A 226 -23.86 -2.01 8.24
C TRP A 226 -25.20 -2.75 8.33
N ASP A 227 -26.21 -2.24 7.63
CA ASP A 227 -27.46 -2.97 7.39
C ASP A 227 -27.27 -4.00 6.27
N SER A 228 -27.32 -5.29 6.63
CA SER A 228 -27.14 -6.39 5.68
C SER A 228 -28.26 -6.49 4.64
N GLN A 229 -29.49 -6.11 4.96
CA GLN A 229 -30.60 -6.16 3.99
C GLN A 229 -30.43 -5.06 2.95
N LEU A 230 -30.08 -3.85 3.40
CA LEU A 230 -29.78 -2.73 2.50
C LEU A 230 -28.59 -3.07 1.60
N LEU A 231 -27.50 -3.57 2.16
CA LEU A 231 -26.27 -3.82 1.41
C LEU A 231 -26.43 -4.96 0.38
N ARG A 232 -27.28 -5.97 0.67
CA ARG A 232 -27.64 -7.03 -0.30
C ARG A 232 -28.42 -6.51 -1.50
N SER A 233 -29.12 -5.39 -1.37
CA SER A 233 -29.85 -4.74 -2.46
C SER A 233 -29.00 -3.77 -3.29
N SER A 234 -27.73 -3.54 -2.88
CA SER A 234 -26.83 -2.63 -3.59
C SER A 234 -26.56 -3.11 -5.03
N PRO A 235 -26.47 -2.18 -6.00
CA PRO A 235 -26.09 -2.51 -7.37
C PRO A 235 -24.63 -2.99 -7.49
N ASP A 236 -23.75 -2.65 -6.54
CA ASP A 236 -22.35 -3.07 -6.54
C ASP A 236 -22.20 -4.56 -6.14
N PRO A 237 -21.59 -5.43 -6.97
CA PRO A 237 -21.30 -6.81 -6.60
C PRO A 237 -20.49 -6.96 -5.30
N ILE A 238 -19.56 -6.04 -5.02
CA ILE A 238 -18.73 -6.07 -3.80
C ILE A 238 -19.61 -5.93 -2.57
N ASP A 239 -20.59 -5.01 -2.59
CA ASP A 239 -21.52 -4.80 -1.48
C ASP A 239 -22.34 -6.06 -1.20
N ARG A 240 -22.89 -6.68 -2.25
CA ARG A 240 -23.71 -7.88 -2.10
C ARG A 240 -22.92 -9.05 -1.51
N VAL A 241 -21.70 -9.28 -1.99
CA VAL A 241 -20.81 -10.32 -1.46
C VAL A 241 -20.38 -9.99 -0.02
N TRP A 242 -20.08 -8.72 0.27
CA TRP A 242 -19.72 -8.28 1.61
C TRP A 242 -20.85 -8.57 2.62
N ALA A 243 -22.10 -8.29 2.25
CA ALA A 243 -23.28 -8.56 3.08
C ALA A 243 -23.60 -10.06 3.25
N GLN A 244 -22.96 -10.94 2.49
CA GLN A 244 -23.12 -12.40 2.58
C GLN A 244 -22.03 -13.03 3.43
N LEU A 245 -20.78 -12.58 3.29
CA LEU A 245 -19.60 -13.28 3.83
C LEU A 245 -18.93 -12.57 5.00
N ALA A 246 -19.11 -11.26 5.14
CA ALA A 246 -18.44 -10.49 6.18
C ALA A 246 -19.27 -10.40 7.47
N ASN A 247 -18.56 -10.32 8.60
CA ASN A 247 -19.18 -10.09 9.90
C ASN A 247 -19.31 -8.57 10.15
N PRO A 248 -20.52 -8.04 10.39
CA PRO A 248 -20.73 -6.60 10.63
C PRO A 248 -20.03 -6.07 11.88
N GLU A 249 -19.79 -6.91 12.88
CA GLU A 249 -19.15 -6.48 14.14
C GLU A 249 -17.64 -6.32 13.98
N THR A 250 -17.00 -7.14 13.14
CA THR A 250 -15.54 -7.11 12.97
C THR A 250 -15.10 -6.41 11.68
N GLY A 251 -15.99 -6.25 10.70
CA GLY A 251 -15.65 -5.64 9.41
C GLY A 251 -14.70 -6.49 8.57
N CYS A 252 -14.67 -7.79 8.85
CA CYS A 252 -13.84 -8.76 8.17
C CYS A 252 -14.71 -9.85 7.53
N GLY A 253 -14.29 -10.34 6.36
CA GLY A 253 -14.93 -11.47 5.69
C GLY A 253 -13.91 -12.47 5.17
N TRP A 254 -14.22 -13.75 5.29
CA TRP A 254 -13.44 -14.83 4.69
C TRP A 254 -13.95 -15.09 3.27
N MET A 255 -13.07 -15.01 2.28
CA MET A 255 -13.43 -15.14 0.87
C MET A 255 -12.52 -16.13 0.15
N ARG A 256 -13.09 -16.96 -0.70
CA ARG A 256 -12.31 -17.84 -1.59
C ARG A 256 -11.63 -17.03 -2.70
N ARG A 257 -10.53 -17.56 -3.23
CA ARG A 257 -9.74 -16.92 -4.28
C ARG A 257 -10.58 -16.52 -5.50
N GLU A 258 -11.48 -17.40 -5.94
CA GLU A 258 -12.28 -17.19 -7.15
C GLU A 258 -13.19 -15.97 -7.01
N ILE A 259 -13.75 -15.78 -5.82
CA ILE A 259 -14.59 -14.61 -5.48
C ILE A 259 -13.75 -13.34 -5.49
N ILE A 260 -12.55 -13.37 -4.88
CA ILE A 260 -11.67 -12.20 -4.84
C ILE A 260 -11.21 -11.82 -6.25
N ASP A 261 -10.76 -12.79 -7.05
CA ASP A 261 -10.32 -12.56 -8.42
C ASP A 261 -11.46 -11.99 -9.28
N GLU A 262 -12.70 -12.49 -9.12
CA GLU A 262 -13.87 -11.95 -9.81
C GLU A 262 -14.18 -10.49 -9.40
N LEU A 263 -14.22 -10.21 -8.10
CA LEU A 263 -14.52 -8.86 -7.58
C LEU A 263 -13.43 -7.83 -7.94
N GLN A 264 -12.18 -8.27 -8.06
CA GLN A 264 -11.05 -7.39 -8.39
C GLN A 264 -10.83 -7.22 -9.89
N ARG A 265 -11.34 -8.14 -10.73
CA ARG A 265 -11.14 -8.14 -12.19
C ARG A 265 -11.42 -6.78 -12.85
N PRO A 266 -12.51 -6.06 -12.54
CA PRO A 266 -12.79 -4.76 -13.19
C PRO A 266 -11.74 -3.67 -12.91
N LEU A 267 -11.03 -3.74 -11.79
CA LEU A 267 -10.09 -2.70 -11.33
C LEU A 267 -8.61 -3.13 -11.39
N ARG A 268 -8.36 -4.44 -11.51
CA ARG A 268 -7.02 -5.03 -11.34
C ARG A 268 -6.65 -6.06 -12.41
N GLY A 269 -7.58 -6.44 -13.28
CA GLY A 269 -7.38 -7.51 -14.26
C GLY A 269 -7.46 -8.90 -13.64
N ASP A 270 -7.18 -9.91 -14.45
CA ASP A 270 -7.25 -11.31 -14.03
C ASP A 270 -6.11 -11.71 -13.09
N ASN A 271 -6.27 -12.86 -12.42
CA ASN A 271 -5.25 -13.49 -11.57
C ASN A 271 -4.77 -12.59 -10.42
N TYR A 272 -5.67 -11.78 -9.83
CA TYR A 272 -5.34 -10.81 -8.79
C TYR A 272 -4.56 -11.42 -7.63
N ILE A 273 -5.02 -12.55 -7.10
CA ILE A 273 -4.40 -13.26 -5.99
C ILE A 273 -3.08 -13.90 -6.41
N ALA A 274 -3.02 -14.59 -7.56
CA ALA A 274 -1.81 -15.29 -7.99
C ALA A 274 -0.62 -14.35 -8.26
N VAL A 275 -0.87 -13.17 -8.85
CA VAL A 275 0.17 -12.17 -9.10
C VAL A 275 0.80 -11.63 -7.79
N ARG A 276 0.07 -11.70 -6.67
CA ARG A 276 0.45 -11.05 -5.41
C ARG A 276 0.85 -12.01 -4.31
N TYR A 277 0.22 -13.18 -4.23
CA TYR A 277 0.27 -14.06 -3.07
C TYR A 277 0.68 -15.50 -3.42
N THR A 278 1.27 -15.74 -4.60
CA THR A 278 1.96 -17.00 -4.87
C THR A 278 3.14 -17.13 -3.91
N PRO A 279 3.17 -18.16 -3.04
CA PRO A 279 4.18 -18.28 -2.00
C PRO A 279 5.52 -18.78 -2.59
N PRO A 280 6.65 -18.49 -1.94
CA PRO A 280 7.94 -18.98 -2.40
C PRO A 280 8.07 -20.50 -2.13
N PRO A 281 8.87 -21.25 -2.92
CA PRO A 281 8.98 -22.71 -2.79
C PRO A 281 9.36 -23.19 -1.38
N TYR A 282 10.27 -22.48 -0.71
CA TYR A 282 10.75 -22.84 0.64
C TYR A 282 9.69 -22.74 1.75
N SER A 283 8.53 -22.12 1.47
CA SER A 283 7.40 -22.07 2.41
C SER A 283 6.57 -23.37 2.43
N ASN A 284 6.67 -24.19 1.37
CA ASN A 284 5.81 -25.36 1.15
C ASN A 284 4.29 -25.06 1.09
N LEU A 285 3.89 -23.79 0.89
CA LEU A 285 2.48 -23.38 0.88
C LEU A 285 1.81 -23.46 -0.50
N ALA A 286 2.57 -23.53 -1.61
CA ALA A 286 1.99 -23.49 -2.95
C ALA A 286 0.99 -24.63 -3.23
N PRO A 287 1.27 -25.91 -2.88
CA PRO A 287 0.28 -26.98 -3.04
C PRO A 287 -0.96 -26.77 -2.19
N THR A 288 -0.81 -26.16 -1.01
CA THR A 288 -1.95 -25.84 -0.12
C THR A 288 -2.84 -24.79 -0.76
N LEU A 289 -2.24 -23.73 -1.30
CA LEU A 289 -2.94 -22.59 -1.88
C LEU A 289 -3.44 -22.84 -3.31
N GLY A 290 -3.14 -24.02 -3.89
CA GLY A 290 -3.53 -24.36 -5.27
C GLY A 290 -2.83 -23.49 -6.30
N PHE A 291 -1.57 -23.13 -6.05
CA PHE A 291 -0.73 -22.48 -7.06
C PHE A 291 0.22 -23.50 -7.69
N ASP A 292 0.34 -23.42 -9.00
CA ASP A 292 1.42 -24.09 -9.72
C ASP A 292 2.72 -23.35 -9.40
N ILE A 293 3.69 -24.06 -8.81
CA ILE A 293 5.02 -23.51 -8.59
C ILE A 293 5.67 -23.40 -9.98
N PRO A 294 6.09 -22.20 -10.42
CA PRO A 294 6.88 -22.09 -11.64
C PRO A 294 8.13 -22.96 -11.47
N THR A 295 8.41 -23.83 -12.44
CA THR A 295 9.64 -24.62 -12.39
C THR A 295 10.86 -23.69 -12.47
N GLU A 296 12.03 -24.10 -12.00
CA GLU A 296 13.28 -23.30 -12.11
C GLU A 296 13.54 -22.85 -13.56
N LYS A 297 13.05 -23.62 -14.53
CA LYS A 297 13.10 -23.33 -15.97
C LYS A 297 12.22 -22.15 -16.37
N ASP A 298 11.01 -22.04 -15.81
CA ASP A 298 10.09 -20.92 -16.05
C ASP A 298 10.59 -19.60 -15.43
N ALA A 299 11.33 -19.71 -14.31
CA ALA A 299 11.98 -18.56 -13.67
C ALA A 299 13.17 -18.04 -14.49
N GLN A 300 13.95 -18.93 -15.11
CA GLN A 300 15.05 -18.57 -16.02
C GLN A 300 14.56 -17.97 -17.34
N GLU A 301 13.48 -18.50 -17.92
CA GLU A 301 12.90 -17.95 -19.17
C GLU A 301 12.28 -16.56 -18.97
N LYS A 302 11.64 -16.29 -17.82
CA LYS A 302 11.15 -14.93 -17.49
C LYS A 302 12.26 -13.94 -17.17
N ALA A 303 13.37 -14.38 -16.57
CA ALA A 303 14.54 -13.53 -16.35
C ALA A 303 15.22 -13.17 -17.68
N ASN A 304 15.32 -14.11 -18.62
CA ASN A 304 15.93 -13.88 -19.93
C ASN A 304 15.02 -13.13 -20.92
N GLY A 305 13.69 -13.19 -20.75
CA GLY A 305 12.74 -12.45 -21.58
C GLY A 305 12.53 -10.99 -21.16
N ALA A 306 13.05 -10.57 -20.00
CA ALA A 306 13.00 -9.17 -19.55
C ALA A 306 14.14 -8.32 -20.14
N ASP A 307 15.18 -8.95 -20.72
CA ASP A 307 16.31 -8.30 -21.41
C ASP A 307 16.13 -8.24 -22.94
N SER A 308 15.03 -8.78 -23.50
CA SER A 308 14.83 -8.86 -24.96
C SER A 308 13.78 -7.90 -25.53
N ASP A 309 13.13 -7.10 -24.69
CA ASP A 309 12.24 -6.01 -25.11
C ASP A 309 12.86 -4.65 -24.72
N GLU A 310 13.99 -4.32 -25.36
CA GLU A 310 14.50 -2.93 -25.53
C GLU A 310 13.83 -2.24 -26.73
#